data_AF-A0A7V9IFC0-F1
#
_entry.id   AF-A0A7V9IFC0-F1
#
_cell.length_a   1.000
_cell.length_b   1.000
_cell.length_c   1.000
_cell.angle_alpha   90.00
_cell.angle_beta   90.00
_cell.angle_gamma   90.00
#
_symmetry.space_group_name_H-M   'P 1'
#
loop_
_entity.id
_entity.type
_entity.pdbx_description
1 polymer ?
#
loop_
_entity_poly.entity_id
_entity_poly.type
_entity_poly.pdbx_seq_one_letter_code
_entity_poly.pdbx_strand_id
1 'polypeptide(L)'
;MLVVGAALLAYGWFEAGWLRTRVRDVRIDRLPPELDGLRIAHLSDFHLGVPGRGRTAVVAAVDWVVERRPDLVCLTGDLLSHPRGRSLLEALLERVDPFFVLGNHDVGARRDPFARRGDLSGLPGTLLRDEAQTVELRGRPVQV
;
A
#
# COMPACT_ATOMS: atom_id res chain seq x y z
N MET A 1 4.01 35.83 -11.42
CA MET A 1 4.75 34.77 -10.70
C MET A 1 4.08 34.29 -9.42
N LEU A 2 3.65 35.18 -8.50
CA LEU A 2 3.06 34.77 -7.21
C LEU A 2 1.77 33.95 -7.33
N VAL A 3 0.86 34.31 -8.24
CA VAL A 3 -0.39 33.57 -8.49
C VAL A 3 -0.13 32.15 -9.01
N VAL A 4 0.84 32.01 -9.91
CA VAL A 4 1.24 30.69 -10.45
C VAL A 4 1.90 29.84 -9.36
N GLY A 5 2.76 30.43 -8.53
CA GLY A 5 3.38 29.74 -7.39
C GLY A 5 2.36 29.25 -6.36
N ALA A 6 1.39 30.11 -5.99
CA ALA A 6 0.32 29.73 -5.08
C ALA A 6 -0.58 28.62 -5.66
N ALA A 7 -0.90 28.67 -6.95
CA ALA A 7 -1.68 27.64 -7.63
C ALA A 7 -0.95 26.29 -7.66
N LEU A 8 0.36 26.28 -7.93
CA LEU A 8 1.16 25.05 -7.92
C LEU A 8 1.28 24.44 -6.52
N LEU A 9 1.44 25.26 -5.47
CA LEU A 9 1.45 24.81 -4.08
C LEU A 9 0.09 24.21 -3.66
N ALA A 10 -1.00 24.89 -4.03
CA ALA A 10 -2.36 24.40 -3.76
C ALA A 10 -2.66 23.08 -4.52
N TYR A 11 -2.23 23.00 -5.78
CA TYR A 11 -2.36 21.78 -6.58
C TYR A 11 -1.55 20.62 -5.98
N GLY A 12 -0.28 20.84 -5.63
CA GLY A 12 0.56 19.82 -4.99
C GLY A 12 -0.02 19.36 -3.65
N TRP A 13 -0.56 20.28 -2.84
CA TRP A 13 -1.24 19.94 -1.60
C TRP A 13 -2.53 19.12 -1.80
N PHE A 14 -3.23 19.36 -2.90
CA PHE A 14 -4.43 18.63 -3.27
C PHE A 14 -4.11 17.23 -3.80
N GLU A 15 -3.21 17.11 -4.78
CA GLU A 15 -2.75 15.83 -5.35
C GLU A 15 -2.18 14.90 -4.27
N ALA A 16 -1.43 15.43 -3.29
CA ALA A 16 -0.89 14.65 -2.17
C ALA A 16 -1.95 13.97 -1.28
N GLY A 17 -3.23 14.38 -1.39
CA GLY A 17 -4.35 13.74 -0.71
C GLY A 17 -5.33 13.05 -1.66
N TRP A 18 -5.07 13.05 -2.98
CA TRP A 18 -6.00 12.49 -3.95
C TRP A 18 -5.89 10.96 -3.96
N LEU A 19 -6.65 10.33 -3.06
CA LEU A 19 -6.88 8.89 -3.11
C LEU A 19 -7.70 8.51 -4.35
N ARG A 20 -7.13 7.70 -5.23
CA ARG A 20 -7.81 7.16 -6.41
C ARG A 20 -8.18 5.70 -6.17
N THR A 21 -9.46 5.46 -5.91
CA THR A 21 -10.00 4.11 -5.79
C THR A 21 -10.54 3.62 -7.13
N ARG A 22 -10.13 2.42 -7.54
CA ARG A 22 -10.54 1.84 -8.83
C ARG A 22 -10.76 0.35 -8.66
N VAL A 23 -11.87 -0.13 -9.22
CA VAL A 23 -12.10 -1.55 -9.47
C VAL A 23 -11.87 -1.80 -10.96
N ARG A 24 -11.15 -2.87 -11.28
CA ARG A 24 -10.82 -3.27 -12.65
C ARG A 24 -11.04 -4.76 -12.78
N ASP A 25 -11.86 -5.15 -13.74
CA ASP A 25 -12.00 -6.55 -14.13
C ASP A 25 -10.84 -6.90 -15.05
N VAL A 26 -10.03 -7.86 -14.62
CA VAL A 26 -8.88 -8.35 -15.39
C VAL A 26 -9.26 -9.70 -15.98
N ARG A 27 -9.24 -9.79 -17.32
CA ARG A 27 -9.43 -11.07 -18.01
C ARG A 27 -8.10 -11.80 -18.08
N ILE A 28 -8.08 -13.01 -17.55
CA ILE A 28 -6.91 -13.89 -17.57
C ILE A 28 -7.25 -15.09 -18.45
N ASP A 29 -6.48 -15.26 -19.52
CA ASP A 29 -6.65 -16.40 -20.41
C ASP A 29 -6.37 -17.70 -19.67
N ARG A 30 -7.30 -18.66 -19.77
CA ARG A 30 -7.24 -19.96 -19.07
C ARG A 30 -7.23 -19.85 -17.55
N LEU A 31 -7.88 -18.82 -16.99
CA LEU A 31 -8.15 -18.77 -15.56
C LEU A 31 -8.99 -20.00 -15.15
N PRO A 32 -8.59 -20.76 -14.12
CA PRO A 32 -9.43 -21.81 -13.56
C PRO A 32 -10.80 -21.25 -13.14
N PRO A 33 -11.92 -21.91 -13.47
CA PRO A 33 -13.26 -21.42 -13.13
C PRO A 33 -13.45 -21.14 -11.64
N GLU A 34 -12.75 -21.86 -10.76
CA GLU A 34 -12.81 -21.68 -9.30
C GLU A 34 -12.26 -20.32 -8.85
N LEU A 35 -11.37 -19.72 -9.65
CA LEU A 35 -10.78 -18.40 -9.40
C LEU A 35 -11.57 -17.27 -10.09
N ASP A 36 -12.63 -17.57 -10.83
CA ASP A 36 -13.46 -16.53 -11.43
C ASP A 36 -14.11 -15.65 -10.34
N GLY A 37 -13.98 -14.33 -10.50
CA GLY A 37 -14.40 -13.36 -9.48
C GLY A 37 -13.53 -13.32 -8.21
N LEU A 38 -12.32 -13.89 -8.23
CA LEU A 38 -11.30 -13.63 -7.19
C LEU A 38 -11.00 -12.13 -7.13
N ARG A 39 -10.96 -11.56 -5.93
CA ARG A 39 -10.69 -10.13 -5.70
C ARG A 39 -9.34 -9.93 -5.04
N ILE A 40 -8.47 -9.16 -5.69
CA ILE A 40 -7.18 -8.75 -5.16
C ILE A 40 -7.23 -7.24 -4.89
N ALA A 41 -6.93 -6.84 -3.65
CA ALA A 41 -6.68 -5.44 -3.33
C ALA A 41 -5.18 -5.16 -3.45
N HIS A 42 -4.82 -4.15 -4.23
CA HIS A 42 -3.44 -3.71 -4.39
C HIS A 42 -3.29 -2.30 -3.82
N LEU A 43 -2.38 -2.15 -2.85
CA LEU A 43 -2.04 -0.91 -2.17
C LEU A 43 -0.53 -0.65 -2.34
N SER A 44 -0.11 0.61 -2.27
CA SER A 44 1.31 0.98 -2.39
C SER A 44 1.54 2.38 -1.82
N ASP A 45 2.80 2.77 -1.62
CA ASP A 45 3.26 4.15 -1.43
C ASP A 45 2.58 4.88 -0.25
N PHE A 46 2.46 4.19 0.89
CA PHE A 46 1.85 4.78 2.09
C PHE A 46 2.63 5.98 2.64
N HIS A 47 3.96 5.97 2.52
CA HIS A 47 4.88 7.01 2.99
C HIS A 47 4.55 7.57 4.38
N LEU A 48 4.15 6.71 5.32
CA LEU A 48 3.65 7.19 6.61
C LEU A 48 4.74 7.90 7.41
N GLY A 49 4.29 8.87 8.23
CA GLY A 49 5.16 9.64 9.11
C GLY A 49 5.67 10.97 8.50
N VAL A 50 5.25 11.37 7.31
CA VAL A 50 5.49 12.74 6.78
C VAL A 50 4.26 13.62 7.05
N PRO A 51 4.41 14.92 7.37
CA PRO A 51 3.25 15.80 7.55
C PRO A 51 2.52 15.96 6.21
N GLY A 52 1.19 15.88 6.21
CA GLY A 52 0.39 16.05 5.00
C GLY A 52 -0.88 15.22 5.00
N ARG A 53 -1.55 15.17 3.85
CA ARG A 53 -2.81 14.43 3.65
C ARG A 53 -2.64 12.92 3.45
N GLY A 54 -1.41 12.44 3.26
CA GLY A 54 -1.10 11.02 3.08
C GLY A 54 -1.67 10.12 4.17
N ARG A 55 -1.60 10.56 5.45
CA ARG A 55 -2.21 9.81 6.57
C ARG A 55 -3.71 9.55 6.34
N THR A 56 -4.48 10.58 5.98
CA THR A 56 -5.92 10.46 5.77
C THR A 56 -6.23 9.62 4.53
N ALA A 57 -5.45 9.78 3.46
CA ALA A 57 -5.60 8.99 2.24
C ALA A 57 -5.34 7.49 2.49
N VAL A 58 -4.28 7.15 3.23
CA VAL A 58 -3.93 5.77 3.56
C VAL A 58 -4.99 5.11 4.45
N VAL A 59 -5.49 5.82 5.47
CA VAL A 59 -6.59 5.31 6.30
C VAL A 59 -7.83 5.04 5.45
N ALA A 60 -8.22 5.99 4.58
CA ALA A 60 -9.35 5.80 3.69
C ALA A 60 -9.15 4.68 2.66
N ALA A 61 -7.91 4.45 2.20
CA ALA A 61 -7.58 3.34 1.32
C ALA A 61 -7.78 1.98 2.02
N VAL A 62 -7.32 1.87 3.27
CA VAL A 62 -7.49 0.65 4.07
C VAL A 62 -8.97 0.43 4.41
N ASP A 63 -9.71 1.48 4.78
CA ASP A 63 -11.16 1.40 5.01
C ASP A 63 -11.89 0.89 3.75
N TRP A 64 -11.52 1.41 2.58
CA TRP A 64 -12.07 1.01 1.29
C TRP A 64 -11.77 -0.46 0.96
N VAL A 65 -10.58 -0.96 1.29
CA VAL A 65 -10.20 -2.37 1.12
C VAL A 65 -10.99 -3.28 2.08
N VAL A 66 -11.06 -2.92 3.37
CA VAL A 66 -11.80 -3.68 4.39
C VAL A 66 -13.28 -3.82 4.01
N GLU A 67 -13.91 -2.75 3.52
CA GLU A 67 -15.31 -2.76 3.08
C GLU A 67 -15.55 -3.74 1.91
N ARG A 68 -14.56 -3.93 1.04
CA ARG A 68 -14.68 -4.76 -0.18
C ARG A 68 -14.39 -6.23 0.01
N ARG A 69 -13.82 -6.60 1.16
CA ARG A 69 -13.50 -7.99 1.54
C ARG A 69 -12.82 -8.76 0.38
N PRO A 70 -11.65 -8.30 -0.10
CA PRO A 70 -10.91 -9.03 -1.12
C PRO A 70 -10.47 -10.40 -0.58
N ASP A 71 -10.21 -11.33 -1.49
CA ASP A 71 -9.64 -12.63 -1.16
C ASP A 71 -8.12 -12.52 -0.85
N LEU A 72 -7.46 -11.49 -1.38
CA LEU A 72 -6.02 -11.24 -1.20
C LEU A 72 -5.74 -9.73 -1.10
N VAL A 73 -4.83 -9.34 -0.19
CA VAL A 73 -4.32 -7.96 -0.09
C VAL A 73 -2.83 -7.95 -0.34
N CYS A 74 -2.38 -7.14 -1.30
CA CYS A 74 -1.00 -6.94 -1.67
C CYS A 74 -0.59 -5.49 -1.43
N LEU A 75 0.56 -5.29 -0.78
CA LEU A 75 1.11 -3.97 -0.48
C LEU A 75 2.55 -3.84 -1.02
N THR A 76 2.73 -3.05 -2.07
CA THR A 76 3.94 -3.08 -2.92
C THR A 76 4.96 -1.98 -2.60
N GLY A 77 5.24 -1.79 -1.31
CA GLY A 77 6.36 -0.98 -0.84
C GLY A 77 6.05 0.49 -0.55
N ASP A 78 7.10 1.18 -0.14
CA ASP A 78 7.12 2.57 0.33
C ASP A 78 6.16 2.82 1.49
N LEU A 79 6.32 1.98 2.53
CA LEU A 79 5.41 1.89 3.67
C LEU A 79 5.62 3.04 4.67
N LEU A 80 6.89 3.29 5.04
CA LEU A 80 7.23 4.13 6.18
C LEU A 80 8.35 5.11 5.85
N SER A 81 8.00 6.39 5.81
CA SER A 81 8.96 7.46 5.54
C SER A 81 9.60 8.05 6.80
N HIS A 82 8.94 7.97 7.96
CA HIS A 82 9.47 8.43 9.24
C HIS A 82 8.98 7.56 10.41
N PRO A 83 9.80 7.28 11.45
CA PRO A 83 9.44 6.37 12.56
C PRO A 83 8.10 6.65 13.26
N ARG A 84 7.69 7.92 13.36
CA ARG A 84 6.40 8.32 13.96
C ARG A 84 5.16 7.77 13.23
N GLY A 85 5.32 7.26 12.01
CA GLY A 85 4.24 6.60 11.26
C GLY A 85 4.05 5.12 11.61
N ARG A 86 4.98 4.49 12.35
CA ARG A 86 5.02 3.03 12.57
C ARG A 86 3.77 2.50 13.26
N SER A 87 3.34 3.11 14.36
CA SER A 87 2.16 2.65 15.10
C SER A 87 0.87 2.74 14.27
N LEU A 88 0.77 3.73 13.37
CA LEU A 88 -0.35 3.77 12.44
C LEU A 88 -0.24 2.66 11.39
N LEU A 89 0.96 2.44 10.84
CA LEU A 89 1.21 1.38 9.88
C LEU A 89 0.79 0.02 10.46
N GLU A 90 1.28 -0.32 11.66
CA GLU A 90 0.90 -1.55 12.38
C GLU A 90 -0.62 -1.69 12.51
N ALA A 91 -1.30 -0.68 13.07
CA ALA A 91 -2.74 -0.71 13.25
C ALA A 91 -3.54 -0.83 11.94
N LEU A 92 -2.97 -0.39 10.81
CA LEU A 92 -3.61 -0.54 9.50
C LEU A 92 -3.36 -1.92 8.89
N LEU A 93 -2.16 -2.47 9.05
CA LEU A 93 -1.82 -3.80 8.55
C LEU A 93 -2.59 -4.90 9.30
N GLU A 94 -2.81 -4.76 10.61
CA GLU A 94 -3.65 -5.69 11.40
C GLU A 94 -5.07 -5.87 10.85
N ARG A 95 -5.58 -4.85 10.15
CA ARG A 95 -6.95 -4.85 9.62
C ARG A 95 -7.10 -5.59 8.29
N VAL A 96 -5.99 -5.81 7.58
CA VAL A 96 -6.01 -6.32 6.19
C VAL A 96 -5.06 -7.49 5.94
N ASP A 97 -4.19 -7.82 6.90
CA ASP A 97 -3.24 -8.95 6.88
C ASP A 97 -2.58 -9.17 5.50
N PRO A 98 -1.79 -8.19 5.01
CA PRO A 98 -1.38 -8.20 3.62
C PRO A 98 -0.13 -9.04 3.38
N PHE A 99 0.04 -9.48 2.13
CA PHE A 99 1.36 -9.78 1.59
C PHE A 99 2.03 -8.46 1.20
N PHE A 100 3.26 -8.23 1.63
CA PHE A 100 3.96 -6.99 1.32
C PHE A 100 5.41 -7.20 0.94
N VAL A 101 5.90 -6.28 0.10
CA VAL A 101 7.31 -6.15 -0.27
C VAL A 101 7.81 -4.77 0.16
N LEU A 102 9.13 -4.62 0.28
CA LEU A 102 9.74 -3.33 0.64
C LEU A 102 10.00 -2.49 -0.61
N GLY A 103 9.72 -1.19 -0.52
CA GLY A 103 10.06 -0.23 -1.56
C GLY A 103 11.45 0.37 -1.36
N ASN A 104 11.87 1.24 -2.30
CA ASN A 104 13.17 1.90 -2.24
C ASN A 104 13.26 2.86 -1.03
N HIS A 105 12.16 3.47 -0.59
CA HIS A 105 12.16 4.33 0.60
C HIS A 105 12.30 3.54 1.90
N ASP A 106 11.87 2.27 1.92
CA ASP A 106 11.90 1.39 3.09
C ASP A 106 13.31 0.83 3.38
N VAL A 107 14.06 0.52 2.32
CA VAL A 107 15.43 -0.01 2.43
C VAL A 107 16.50 1.09 2.57
N GLY A 108 16.09 2.36 2.58
CA GLY A 108 17.00 3.49 2.80
C GLY A 108 17.74 3.95 1.54
N ALA A 109 17.29 3.56 0.34
CA ALA A 109 17.81 4.04 -0.94
C ALA A 109 17.28 5.46 -1.24
N ARG A 110 17.60 6.44 -0.37
CA ARG A 110 17.12 7.82 -0.46
C ARG A 110 18.25 8.77 -0.84
N ARG A 111 17.91 9.82 -1.59
CA ARG A 111 18.74 11.02 -1.80
C ARG A 111 18.49 12.13 -0.76
N ASP A 112 17.59 11.91 0.19
CA ASP A 112 17.17 12.89 1.21
C ASP A 112 18.00 12.77 2.51
N PRO A 113 18.76 13.82 2.90
CA PRO A 113 19.58 13.81 4.12
C PRO A 113 18.76 13.87 5.43
N PHE A 114 17.46 14.19 5.39
CA PHE A 114 16.61 14.25 6.58
C PHE A 114 15.81 12.98 6.84
N ALA A 115 15.89 12.01 5.94
CA ALA A 115 15.17 10.77 6.08
C ALA A 115 15.78 9.88 7.18
N ARG A 116 14.93 9.41 8.09
CA ARG A 116 15.28 8.40 9.09
C ARG A 116 14.66 7.08 8.68
N ARG A 117 15.46 6.03 8.57
CA ARG A 117 14.96 4.68 8.31
C ARG A 117 14.01 4.28 9.44
N GLY A 118 12.77 3.97 9.08
CA GLY A 118 11.82 3.40 10.03
C GLY A 118 12.12 1.93 10.27
N ASP A 119 11.83 1.45 11.47
CA ASP A 119 11.87 0.01 11.77
C ASP A 119 10.61 -0.66 11.22
N LEU A 120 10.81 -1.59 10.28
CA LEU A 120 9.77 -2.38 9.63
C LEU A 120 9.76 -3.84 10.12
N SER A 121 10.54 -4.16 11.17
CA SER A 121 10.51 -5.48 11.77
C SER A 121 9.22 -5.70 12.57
N GLY A 122 8.71 -6.95 12.51
CA GLY A 122 7.53 -7.37 13.25
C GLY A 122 6.21 -6.71 12.80
N LEU A 123 6.17 -6.15 11.59
CA LEU A 123 4.92 -5.63 11.05
C LEU A 123 3.92 -6.78 10.79
N PRO A 124 2.63 -6.58 11.08
CA PRO A 124 1.57 -7.54 10.74
C PRO A 124 1.51 -7.81 9.23
N GLY A 125 1.14 -9.04 8.87
CA GLY A 125 1.15 -9.52 7.50
C GLY A 125 2.37 -10.37 7.16
N THR A 126 2.49 -10.70 5.87
CA THR A 126 3.56 -11.53 5.33
C THR A 126 4.52 -10.71 4.49
N LEU A 127 5.73 -10.50 4.99
CA LEU A 127 6.80 -9.86 4.22
C LEU A 127 7.43 -10.87 3.26
N LEU A 128 7.39 -10.59 1.97
CA LEU A 128 8.08 -11.35 0.92
C LEU A 128 9.41 -10.67 0.59
N ARG A 129 10.53 -11.40 0.68
CA ARG A 129 11.88 -10.92 0.30
C ARG A 129 12.52 -11.82 -0.73
N ASP A 130 12.50 -11.39 -1.99
CA ASP A 130 13.02 -12.17 -3.14
C ASP A 130 12.47 -13.61 -3.17
N GLU A 131 11.23 -13.76 -2.70
CA GLU A 131 10.54 -15.03 -2.54
C GLU A 131 9.07 -14.85 -2.93
N ALA A 132 8.40 -15.98 -3.13
CA ALA A 132 6.98 -16.04 -3.37
C ALA A 132 6.37 -17.13 -2.49
N GLN A 133 5.13 -16.95 -2.08
CA GLN A 133 4.40 -17.90 -1.25
C GLN A 133 3.23 -18.48 -2.03
N THR A 134 3.01 -19.80 -1.91
CA THR A 134 1.79 -20.42 -2.43
C THR A 134 0.73 -20.45 -1.35
N VAL A 135 -0.45 -19.93 -1.67
CA VAL A 135 -1.65 -19.95 -0.82
C VAL A 135 -2.77 -20.69 -1.52
N GLU A 136 -3.64 -21.32 -0.74
CA GLU A 136 -4.86 -21.94 -1.26
C GLU A 136 -5.98 -20.91 -1.31
N LEU A 137 -6.40 -20.53 -2.52
CA LEU A 137 -7.53 -19.63 -2.76
C LEU A 137 -8.59 -20.38 -3.53
N ARG A 138 -9.78 -20.51 -2.93
CA ARG A 138 -10.94 -21.18 -3.53
C ARG A 138 -10.63 -22.61 -4.04
N GLY A 139 -9.78 -23.34 -3.29
CA GLY A 139 -9.37 -24.71 -3.61
C GLY A 139 -8.37 -24.82 -4.76
N ARG A 140 -7.69 -23.72 -5.11
CA ARG A 140 -6.61 -23.69 -6.10
C ARG A 140 -5.36 -23.09 -5.47
N PRO A 141 -4.17 -23.66 -5.74
CA PRO A 141 -2.91 -23.04 -5.36
C PRO A 141 -2.69 -21.77 -6.19
N VAL A 142 -2.41 -20.66 -5.52
CA VAL A 142 -2.08 -19.36 -6.11
C VAL A 142 -0.75 -18.90 -5.53
N GLN A 143 0.21 -18.55 -6.39
CA GLN A 143 1.49 -17.99 -5.97
C GLN A 143 1.37 -16.46 -5.86
N VAL A 144 1.79 -15.93 -4.72
CA VAL A 144 1.84 -14.51 -4.37
C VAL A 144 3.28 -14.08 -4.23
#